data_AF-A0AB38S880-F1
#
_entry.id   AF-A0AB38S880-F1
#
_cell.length_a   1.000
_cell.length_b   1.000
_cell.length_c   1.000
_cell.angle_alpha   90.00
_cell.angle_beta   90.00
_cell.angle_gamma   90.00
#
_symmetry.space_group_name_H-M   'P 1'
#
loop_
_entity.id
_entity.type
_entity.pdbx_description
1 polymer ?
#
loop_
_entity_poly.entity_id
_entity_poly.type
_entity_poly.pdbx_seq_one_letter_code
_entity_poly.pdbx_strand_id
1 'polypeptide(L)'
;MHMIRALRGMGHQPLHMLFKELDSGQQVAPTINGPEVIHRYLDSGVPVVIAMADMGHAICAVGYVEVPGKAARDGGTHVVFARGLIVHDDQRGPYRVLPLSVDDIEHLPSARLMKWQQKILTVEENVSHMFVPLPSRVFLRAENADIVVRDFIKTTSYVSDQIVNAVGNGNSTAAANIRAFFDGFAAGRWIQRTYLTTAARYRRHISASGMNEPMKSEIVSRALPHFIWVTELIDRSSKQERRTGARPVVGHFVLNATSSTDYNNDLLIAQFPHFIVHRDVNPIADNGDVLDVPAESMVSFDTNNEYLGRTRTVA
;
A
#
# COMPACT_ATOMS: atom_id res chain seq x y z
N MET A 1 -17.23 2.49 -23.51
CA MET A 1 -16.86 1.55 -22.42
C MET A 1 -16.37 0.19 -22.96
N HIS A 2 -15.47 0.18 -23.97
CA HIS A 2 -14.98 -1.05 -24.61
C HIS A 2 -13.82 -1.70 -23.83
N MET A 3 -12.98 -0.90 -23.17
CA MET A 3 -11.81 -1.37 -22.41
C MET A 3 -12.19 -2.29 -21.24
N ILE A 4 -13.24 -1.93 -20.47
CA ILE A 4 -13.75 -2.78 -19.38
C ILE A 4 -14.18 -4.15 -19.91
N ARG A 5 -14.87 -4.19 -21.05
CA ARG A 5 -15.31 -5.44 -21.69
C ARG A 5 -14.11 -6.27 -22.16
N ALA A 6 -13.10 -5.63 -22.75
CA ALA A 6 -11.86 -6.31 -23.18
C ALA A 6 -11.12 -6.95 -21.99
N LEU A 7 -10.92 -6.19 -20.90
CA LEU A 7 -10.27 -6.69 -19.69
C LEU A 7 -11.06 -7.85 -19.05
N ARG A 8 -12.40 -7.75 -19.01
CA ARG A 8 -13.25 -8.86 -18.55
C ARG A 8 -13.16 -10.09 -19.46
N GLY A 9 -13.12 -9.89 -20.78
CA GLY A 9 -12.92 -10.97 -21.75
C GLY A 9 -11.58 -11.70 -21.58
N MET A 10 -10.57 -11.02 -21.02
CA MET A 10 -9.28 -11.59 -20.64
C MET A 10 -9.27 -12.22 -19.23
N GLY A 11 -10.42 -12.28 -18.53
CA GLY A 11 -10.53 -12.88 -17.20
C GLY A 11 -10.18 -11.95 -16.03
N HIS A 12 -10.04 -10.64 -16.27
CA HIS A 12 -9.83 -9.64 -15.21
C HIS A 12 -11.15 -9.08 -14.67
N GLN A 13 -11.11 -8.55 -13.45
CA GLN A 13 -12.18 -7.73 -12.89
C GLN A 13 -11.68 -6.29 -12.78
N PRO A 14 -11.75 -5.50 -13.87
CA PRO A 14 -11.08 -4.22 -13.90
C PRO A 14 -11.70 -3.24 -12.92
N LEU A 15 -10.85 -2.59 -12.14
CA LEU A 15 -11.23 -1.40 -11.37
C LEU A 15 -11.23 -0.20 -12.31
N HIS A 16 -12.31 0.57 -12.29
CA HIS A 16 -12.43 1.83 -13.01
C HIS A 16 -12.68 2.95 -12.00
N MET A 17 -11.91 4.03 -12.10
CA MET A 17 -12.07 5.21 -11.27
C MET A 17 -11.98 6.48 -12.11
N LEU A 18 -12.84 7.44 -11.76
CA LEU A 18 -12.92 8.78 -12.32
C LEU A 18 -12.30 9.75 -11.32
N PHE A 19 -11.40 10.61 -11.79
CA PHE A 19 -10.77 11.65 -10.98
C PHE A 19 -11.30 13.05 -11.29
N LYS A 20 -11.78 13.27 -12.52
CA LYS A 20 -12.33 14.55 -12.98
C LYS A 20 -13.65 14.31 -13.68
N GLU A 21 -14.71 15.00 -13.27
CA GLU A 21 -15.93 15.04 -14.06
C GLU A 21 -15.67 15.80 -15.36
N LEU A 22 -16.14 15.23 -16.48
CA LEU A 22 -16.15 15.89 -17.76
C LEU A 22 -17.43 16.73 -17.84
N ASP A 23 -17.29 18.05 -17.77
CA ASP A 23 -18.32 19.06 -18.04
C ASP A 23 -19.64 19.01 -17.24
N SER A 24 -19.66 19.69 -16.10
CA SER A 24 -20.90 20.26 -15.51
C SER A 24 -20.84 21.78 -15.31
N GLY A 25 -19.81 22.47 -15.82
CA GLY A 25 -19.63 23.92 -15.60
C GLY A 25 -19.36 24.31 -14.15
N GLN A 26 -19.36 23.36 -13.22
CA GLN A 26 -18.87 23.50 -11.86
C GLN A 26 -17.54 22.76 -11.74
N GLN A 27 -16.50 23.47 -11.32
CA GLN A 27 -15.29 22.82 -10.80
C GLN A 27 -15.66 22.09 -9.51
N VAL A 28 -16.14 20.86 -9.61
CA VAL A 28 -16.18 19.96 -8.46
C VAL A 28 -14.73 19.57 -8.21
N ALA A 29 -14.20 19.95 -7.04
CA ALA A 29 -12.86 19.54 -6.63
C ALA A 29 -12.76 18.01 -6.73
N PRO A 30 -11.65 17.46 -7.28
CA PRO A 30 -11.49 16.01 -7.38
C PRO A 30 -11.60 15.41 -5.97
N THR A 31 -12.64 14.60 -5.73
CA THR A 31 -12.91 14.00 -4.41
C THR A 31 -11.83 12.98 -4.02
N ILE A 32 -10.96 12.59 -4.97
CA ILE A 32 -9.98 11.51 -4.83
C ILE A 32 -8.64 11.96 -5.44
N ASN A 33 -7.54 11.83 -4.67
CA ASN A 33 -6.19 12.12 -5.13
C ASN A 33 -5.71 11.05 -6.13
N GLY A 34 -5.73 11.38 -7.43
CA GLY A 34 -5.35 10.48 -8.52
C GLY A 34 -3.95 9.86 -8.38
N PRO A 35 -2.89 10.66 -8.17
CA PRO A 35 -1.55 10.15 -7.89
C PRO A 35 -1.51 9.07 -6.80
N GLU A 36 -2.16 9.33 -5.66
CA GLU A 36 -2.17 8.43 -4.52
C GLU A 36 -2.80 7.07 -4.87
N VAL A 37 -3.95 7.10 -5.54
CA VAL A 37 -4.68 5.90 -5.93
C VAL A 37 -3.91 5.08 -6.97
N ILE A 38 -3.39 5.71 -8.01
CA ILE A 38 -2.58 5.05 -9.04
C ILE A 38 -1.36 4.36 -8.40
N HIS A 39 -0.71 5.03 -7.45
CA HIS A 39 0.52 4.56 -6.82
C HIS A 39 0.37 3.19 -6.13
N ARG A 40 -0.76 2.93 -5.45
CA ARG A 40 -1.01 1.66 -4.74
C ARG A 40 -0.99 0.45 -5.68
N TYR A 41 -1.59 0.61 -6.86
CA TYR A 41 -1.62 -0.47 -7.86
C TYR A 41 -0.26 -0.65 -8.54
N LEU A 42 0.50 0.42 -8.73
CA LEU A 42 1.89 0.32 -9.19
C LEU A 42 2.80 -0.36 -8.15
N ASP A 43 2.60 -0.09 -6.86
CA ASP A 43 3.30 -0.79 -5.77
C ASP A 43 2.98 -2.30 -5.73
N SER A 44 1.81 -2.67 -6.23
CA SER A 44 1.39 -4.07 -6.44
C SER A 44 2.05 -4.74 -7.65
N GLY A 45 2.79 -3.98 -8.46
CA GLY A 45 3.32 -4.44 -9.75
C GLY A 45 2.24 -4.65 -10.81
N VAL A 46 1.07 -4.02 -10.65
CA VAL A 46 -0.02 -4.09 -11.61
C VAL A 46 0.03 -2.84 -12.50
N PRO A 47 0.17 -2.98 -13.83
CA PRO A 47 0.15 -1.83 -14.73
C PRO A 47 -1.22 -1.14 -14.69
N VAL A 48 -1.22 0.18 -14.76
CA VAL A 48 -2.43 1.01 -14.69
C VAL A 48 -2.63 1.71 -16.02
N VAL A 49 -3.76 1.48 -16.69
CA VAL A 49 -4.12 2.26 -17.87
C VAL A 49 -4.73 3.57 -17.40
N ILE A 50 -4.20 4.68 -17.90
CA ILE A 50 -4.58 6.03 -17.52
C ILE A 50 -5.13 6.73 -18.76
N ALA A 51 -6.30 7.36 -18.62
CA ALA A 51 -6.94 8.12 -19.69
C ALA A 51 -6.86 9.63 -19.45
N MET A 52 -6.56 10.37 -20.50
CA MET A 52 -6.53 11.82 -20.57
C MET A 52 -7.66 12.26 -21.51
N ALA A 53 -8.87 12.39 -20.96
CA ALA A 53 -10.10 12.52 -21.73
C ALA A 53 -10.13 13.78 -22.62
N ASP A 54 -9.63 14.92 -22.11
CA ASP A 54 -9.53 16.18 -22.89
C ASP A 54 -8.65 16.04 -24.14
N MET A 55 -7.76 15.06 -24.14
CA MET A 55 -6.83 14.77 -25.23
C MET A 55 -7.28 13.58 -26.09
N GLY A 56 -8.34 12.87 -25.68
CA GLY A 56 -8.77 11.63 -26.32
C GLY A 56 -7.70 10.53 -26.34
N HIS A 57 -6.82 10.50 -25.33
CA HIS A 57 -5.64 9.63 -25.32
C HIS A 57 -5.57 8.74 -24.07
N ALA A 58 -4.96 7.55 -24.21
CA ALA A 58 -4.73 6.64 -23.10
C ALA A 58 -3.30 6.11 -23.12
N ILE A 59 -2.71 5.97 -21.94
CA ILE A 59 -1.33 5.52 -21.73
C ILE A 59 -1.28 4.47 -20.62
N CYS A 60 -0.21 3.69 -20.56
CA CYS A 60 -0.04 2.65 -19.53
C CYS A 60 1.06 3.03 -18.55
N ALA A 61 0.73 3.31 -17.29
CA ALA A 61 1.69 3.46 -16.22
C ALA A 61 2.19 2.09 -15.73
N VAL A 62 3.50 1.96 -15.64
CA VAL A 62 4.20 0.69 -15.31
C VAL A 62 5.12 0.80 -14.10
N GLY A 63 5.28 2.00 -13.56
CA GLY A 63 6.10 2.26 -12.38
C GLY A 63 6.10 3.74 -12.02
N TYR A 64 6.98 4.12 -11.11
CA TYR A 64 7.11 5.50 -10.63
C TYR A 64 8.58 5.84 -10.38
N VAL A 65 8.85 7.14 -10.29
CA VAL A 65 10.17 7.70 -10.01
C VAL A 65 10.14 8.33 -8.64
N GLU A 66 10.96 7.80 -7.74
CA GLU A 66 11.35 8.49 -6.51
C GLU A 66 12.64 9.26 -6.75
N VAL A 67 12.78 10.41 -6.09
CA VAL A 67 14.00 11.24 -6.18
C VAL A 67 14.76 11.11 -4.86
N PRO A 68 15.92 10.41 -4.85
CA PRO A 68 16.70 10.18 -3.63
C PRO A 68 17.07 11.50 -2.93
N GLY A 69 17.03 11.50 -1.60
CA GLY A 69 17.42 12.64 -0.77
C GLY A 69 16.39 13.79 -0.71
N LYS A 70 15.32 13.75 -1.53
CA LYS A 70 14.24 14.73 -1.43
C LYS A 70 13.33 14.40 -0.23
N ALA A 71 12.89 15.42 0.50
CA ALA A 71 11.94 15.26 1.59
C ALA A 71 10.60 14.67 1.09
N ALA A 72 9.95 13.86 1.92
CA ALA A 72 8.58 13.41 1.67
C ALA A 72 7.65 14.63 1.59
N ARG A 73 6.74 14.67 0.61
CA ARG A 73 5.68 15.69 0.55
C ARG A 73 4.58 15.38 1.57
N ASP A 74 3.66 16.31 1.76
CA ASP A 74 2.47 16.11 2.60
C ASP A 74 1.57 14.99 2.07
N GLY A 75 0.99 14.24 3.02
CA GLY A 75 0.24 13.01 2.74
C GLY A 75 0.61 11.87 3.70
N GLY A 76 -0.25 10.84 3.72
CA GLY A 76 -0.12 9.66 4.57
C GLY A 76 0.23 8.37 3.84
N THR A 77 0.49 8.42 2.54
CA THR A 77 0.68 7.24 1.69
C THR A 77 2.01 7.26 0.95
N HIS A 78 2.45 6.11 0.44
CA HIS A 78 3.77 5.94 -0.16
C HIS A 78 4.05 6.87 -1.37
N VAL A 79 3.00 7.43 -2.00
CA VAL A 79 3.13 8.44 -3.07
C VAL A 79 3.95 9.67 -2.64
N VAL A 80 4.07 9.94 -1.33
CA VAL A 80 4.82 11.10 -0.82
C VAL A 80 6.30 11.11 -1.25
N PHE A 81 6.85 9.93 -1.58
CA PHE A 81 8.22 9.78 -2.04
C PHE A 81 8.36 9.86 -3.57
N ALA A 82 7.27 9.70 -4.32
CA ALA A 82 7.27 9.72 -5.78
C ALA A 82 7.22 11.15 -6.35
N ARG A 83 7.72 11.33 -7.57
CA ARG A 83 7.72 12.60 -8.33
C ARG A 83 7.11 12.45 -9.72
N GLY A 84 7.09 11.25 -10.28
CA GLY A 84 6.43 11.00 -11.55
C GLY A 84 6.13 9.53 -11.76
N LEU A 85 5.28 9.24 -12.74
CA LEU A 85 4.97 7.91 -13.22
C LEU A 85 5.84 7.56 -14.43
N ILE A 86 6.28 6.32 -14.51
CA ILE A 86 6.88 5.74 -15.72
C ILE A 86 5.74 5.20 -16.57
N VAL A 87 5.60 5.71 -17.79
CA VAL A 87 4.48 5.40 -18.69
C VAL A 87 4.95 4.92 -20.04
N HIS A 88 4.14 4.06 -20.66
CA HIS A 88 4.24 3.66 -22.05
C HIS A 88 3.14 4.36 -22.84
N ASP A 89 3.54 5.04 -23.91
CA ASP A 89 2.66 5.73 -24.85
C ASP A 89 2.91 5.13 -26.24
N ASP A 90 1.84 4.72 -26.92
CA ASP A 90 1.88 4.08 -28.24
C ASP A 90 2.33 5.03 -29.36
N GLN A 91 2.11 6.34 -29.21
CA GLN A 91 2.55 7.38 -30.13
C GLN A 91 3.96 7.90 -29.84
N ARG A 92 4.37 7.90 -28.56
CA ARG A 92 5.64 8.52 -28.10
C ARG A 92 6.70 7.51 -27.67
N GLY A 93 6.37 6.23 -27.64
CA GLY A 93 7.25 5.14 -27.22
C GLY A 93 7.25 4.89 -25.70
N PRO A 94 7.97 3.84 -25.26
CA PRO A 94 7.97 3.39 -23.87
C PRO A 94 8.85 4.24 -22.95
N TYR A 95 8.69 4.02 -21.64
CA TYR A 95 9.49 4.61 -20.56
C TYR A 95 9.56 6.14 -20.61
N ARG A 96 8.43 6.78 -20.91
CA ARG A 96 8.24 8.22 -20.71
C ARG A 96 7.94 8.50 -19.25
N VAL A 97 8.12 9.74 -18.84
CA VAL A 97 7.87 10.19 -17.47
C VAL A 97 6.72 11.18 -17.47
N LEU A 98 5.70 10.89 -16.67
CA LEU A 98 4.58 11.79 -16.40
C LEU A 98 4.72 12.32 -14.97
N PRO A 99 5.17 13.58 -14.77
CA PRO A 99 5.22 14.22 -13.45
C PRO A 99 3.89 14.12 -12.69
N LEU A 100 3.92 14.00 -11.36
CA LEU A 100 2.67 13.98 -10.58
C LEU A 100 2.04 15.38 -10.58
N SER A 101 2.83 16.41 -10.25
CA SER A 101 2.44 17.82 -10.29
C SER A 101 3.41 18.66 -11.13
N VAL A 102 3.11 19.95 -11.30
CA VAL A 102 4.00 20.93 -11.97
C VAL A 102 5.32 21.10 -11.22
N ASP A 103 5.27 21.09 -9.88
CA ASP A 103 6.45 21.24 -9.00
C ASP A 103 7.45 20.09 -9.15
N ASP A 104 7.02 18.96 -9.72
CA ASP A 104 7.88 17.79 -9.91
C ASP A 104 8.71 17.84 -11.19
N ILE A 105 8.37 18.74 -12.13
CA ILE A 105 8.97 18.77 -13.48
C ILE A 105 10.49 18.91 -13.43
N GLU A 106 10.98 19.82 -12.60
CA GLU A 106 12.42 20.15 -12.50
C GLU A 106 13.24 19.01 -11.87
N HIS A 107 12.58 18.06 -11.20
CA HIS A 107 13.22 16.94 -10.52
C HIS A 107 13.32 15.68 -11.40
N LEU A 108 12.84 15.77 -12.64
CA LEU A 108 12.68 14.63 -13.53
C LEU A 108 13.53 14.81 -14.80
N PRO A 109 13.94 13.71 -15.45
CA PRO A 109 14.77 13.78 -16.66
C PRO A 109 13.99 14.42 -17.81
N SER A 110 14.35 15.66 -18.14
CA SER A 110 13.65 16.51 -19.13
C SER A 110 13.44 15.86 -20.49
N ALA A 111 14.40 15.06 -20.95
CA ALA A 111 14.36 14.32 -22.22
C ALA A 111 13.29 13.20 -22.26
N ARG A 112 12.79 12.77 -21.10
CA ARG A 112 11.79 11.69 -20.97
C ARG A 112 10.39 12.21 -20.65
N LEU A 113 10.25 13.50 -20.36
CA LEU A 113 8.97 14.09 -19.99
C LEU A 113 7.92 13.94 -21.09
N MET A 114 6.71 13.59 -20.67
CA MET A 114 5.52 13.56 -21.53
C MET A 114 5.13 14.97 -21.95
N LYS A 115 4.93 15.16 -23.27
CA LYS A 115 4.56 16.45 -23.85
C LYS A 115 3.44 16.31 -24.87
N TRP A 116 2.54 17.29 -24.88
CA TRP A 116 1.51 17.49 -25.90
C TRP A 116 1.52 18.95 -26.34
N GLN A 117 1.61 19.21 -27.65
CA GLN A 117 1.65 20.58 -28.18
C GLN A 117 2.66 21.49 -27.43
N GLN A 118 3.87 20.98 -27.17
CA GLN A 118 4.94 21.64 -26.40
C GLN A 118 4.68 21.85 -24.89
N LYS A 119 3.47 21.60 -24.38
CA LYS A 119 3.16 21.61 -22.95
C LYS A 119 3.58 20.29 -22.30
N ILE A 120 4.22 20.36 -21.14
CA ILE A 120 4.51 19.18 -20.30
C ILE A 120 3.20 18.76 -19.62
N LEU A 121 2.91 17.46 -19.69
CA LEU A 121 1.72 16.89 -19.06
C LEU A 121 2.03 16.52 -17.61
N THR A 122 1.04 16.59 -16.73
CA THR A 122 1.12 16.12 -15.34
C THR A 122 -0.07 15.21 -15.01
N VAL A 123 0.07 14.38 -13.97
CA VAL A 123 -1.05 13.56 -13.49
C VAL A 123 -2.19 14.45 -13.02
N GLU A 124 -1.92 15.41 -12.16
CA GLU A 124 -2.94 16.30 -11.58
C GLU A 124 -3.72 17.10 -12.62
N GLU A 125 -3.07 17.54 -13.71
CA GLU A 125 -3.75 18.35 -14.73
C GLU A 125 -4.43 17.51 -15.79
N ASN A 126 -3.84 16.40 -16.23
CA ASN A 126 -4.27 15.74 -17.47
C ASN A 126 -4.98 14.40 -17.25
N VAL A 127 -4.80 13.77 -16.10
CA VAL A 127 -5.38 12.45 -15.85
C VAL A 127 -6.83 12.58 -15.38
N SER A 128 -7.71 11.90 -16.10
CA SER A 128 -9.16 11.95 -15.89
C SER A 128 -9.71 10.64 -15.34
N HIS A 129 -9.19 9.50 -15.81
CA HIS A 129 -9.64 8.17 -15.39
C HIS A 129 -8.46 7.21 -15.29
N MET A 130 -8.68 6.12 -14.56
CA MET A 130 -7.81 4.95 -14.59
C MET A 130 -8.58 3.65 -14.69
N PHE A 131 -7.90 2.65 -15.26
CA PHE A 131 -8.34 1.26 -15.33
C PHE A 131 -7.21 0.37 -14.81
N VAL A 132 -7.53 -0.48 -13.83
CA VAL A 132 -6.59 -1.46 -13.29
C VAL A 132 -7.07 -2.85 -13.64
N PRO A 133 -6.27 -3.69 -14.32
CA PRO A 133 -6.62 -5.06 -14.66
C PRO A 133 -6.47 -5.99 -13.44
N LEU A 134 -7.29 -5.80 -12.40
CA LEU A 134 -7.22 -6.61 -11.20
C LEU A 134 -7.60 -8.08 -11.47
N PRO A 135 -7.03 -9.04 -10.71
CA PRO A 135 -7.51 -10.43 -10.73
C PRO A 135 -8.99 -10.53 -10.34
N SER A 136 -9.71 -11.49 -10.94
CA SER A 136 -11.17 -11.67 -10.76
C SER A 136 -11.65 -12.05 -9.35
N ARG A 137 -10.73 -12.31 -8.42
CA ARG A 137 -11.04 -12.66 -7.03
C ARG A 137 -10.69 -11.55 -6.04
N VAL A 138 -10.25 -10.39 -6.53
CA VAL A 138 -9.93 -9.24 -5.69
C VAL A 138 -11.15 -8.32 -5.64
N PHE A 139 -11.76 -8.24 -4.46
CA PHE A 139 -12.98 -7.47 -4.23
C PHE A 139 -12.71 -6.25 -3.35
N LEU A 140 -11.86 -6.40 -2.32
CA LEU A 140 -11.45 -5.30 -1.45
C LEU A 140 -10.52 -4.36 -2.22
N ARG A 141 -10.77 -3.06 -2.15
CA ARG A 141 -9.92 -2.02 -2.75
C ARG A 141 -8.75 -1.67 -1.85
N ALA A 142 -7.67 -1.16 -2.44
CA ALA A 142 -6.48 -0.78 -1.69
C ALA A 142 -6.75 0.34 -0.66
N GLU A 143 -7.64 1.28 -0.99
CA GLU A 143 -8.06 2.37 -0.11
C GLU A 143 -8.77 1.84 1.14
N ASN A 144 -9.60 0.81 0.99
CA ASN A 144 -10.28 0.20 2.12
C ASN A 144 -9.28 -0.49 3.05
N ALA A 145 -8.24 -1.13 2.49
CA ALA A 145 -7.18 -1.72 3.29
C ALA A 145 -6.43 -0.68 4.15
N ASP A 146 -6.17 0.52 3.60
CA ASP A 146 -5.58 1.63 4.37
C ASP A 146 -6.47 2.09 5.51
N ILE A 147 -7.79 2.12 5.29
CA ILE A 147 -8.78 2.47 6.31
C ILE A 147 -8.75 1.41 7.42
N VAL A 148 -8.86 0.11 7.09
CA VAL A 148 -8.80 -1.02 8.05
C VAL A 148 -7.58 -0.92 8.95
N VAL A 149 -6.40 -0.72 8.37
CA VAL A 149 -5.16 -0.63 9.14
C VAL A 149 -5.17 0.59 10.07
N ARG A 150 -5.62 1.75 9.58
CA ARG A 150 -5.65 2.98 10.38
C ARG A 150 -6.58 2.86 11.57
N ASP A 151 -7.80 2.35 11.38
CA ASP A 151 -8.75 2.23 12.49
C ASP A 151 -8.34 1.13 13.44
N PHE A 152 -7.72 0.05 12.95
CA PHE A 152 -7.18 -0.97 13.82
C PHE A 152 -6.08 -0.40 14.72
N ILE A 153 -5.08 0.30 14.17
CA ILE A 153 -4.03 0.94 14.98
C ILE A 153 -4.63 1.93 15.98
N LYS A 154 -5.60 2.74 15.55
CA LYS A 154 -6.31 3.68 16.43
C LYS A 154 -7.00 2.95 17.58
N THR A 155 -7.65 1.82 17.30
CA THR A 155 -8.34 1.02 18.30
C THR A 155 -7.35 0.37 19.27
N THR A 156 -6.27 -0.23 18.76
CA THR A 156 -5.19 -0.80 19.59
C THR A 156 -4.49 0.25 20.44
N SER A 157 -4.42 1.51 19.99
CA SER A 157 -3.80 2.60 20.76
C SER A 157 -4.49 2.85 22.10
N TYR A 158 -5.81 2.61 22.20
CA TYR A 158 -6.56 2.77 23.45
C TYR A 158 -6.18 1.75 24.54
N VAL A 159 -5.59 0.61 24.15
CA VAL A 159 -5.12 -0.43 25.08
C VAL A 159 -3.60 -0.55 25.10
N SER A 160 -2.88 0.38 24.47
CA SER A 160 -1.42 0.33 24.32
C SER A 160 -0.68 0.25 25.66
N ASP A 161 -1.15 0.97 26.70
CA ASP A 161 -0.56 0.90 28.05
C ASP A 161 -0.65 -0.50 28.66
N GLN A 162 -1.74 -1.24 28.41
CA GLN A 162 -1.89 -2.61 28.89
C GLN A 162 -0.92 -3.55 28.17
N ILE A 163 -0.77 -3.39 26.86
CA ILE A 163 0.19 -4.15 26.05
C ILE A 163 1.62 -3.87 26.52
N VAL A 164 1.95 -2.60 26.75
CA VAL A 164 3.25 -2.16 27.26
C VAL A 164 3.56 -2.77 28.62
N ASN A 165 2.59 -2.79 29.54
CA ASN A 165 2.77 -3.40 30.86
C ASN A 165 2.91 -4.93 30.80
N ALA A 166 2.21 -5.58 29.86
CA ALA A 166 2.32 -7.02 29.63
C ALA A 166 3.69 -7.42 29.04
N VAL A 167 4.39 -6.50 28.36
CA VAL A 167 5.71 -6.75 27.77
C VAL A 167 6.82 -6.22 28.69
N GLY A 168 7.45 -7.12 29.44
CA GLY A 168 8.63 -6.78 30.27
C GLY A 168 8.34 -5.76 31.38
N ASN A 169 7.14 -5.82 31.98
CA ASN A 169 6.70 -4.95 33.09
C ASN A 169 6.75 -3.44 32.77
N GLY A 170 6.65 -3.04 31.50
CA GLY A 170 6.57 -1.64 31.08
C GLY A 170 7.90 -0.86 31.03
N ASN A 171 9.02 -1.45 31.47
CA ASN A 171 10.34 -0.79 31.52
C ASN A 171 11.39 -1.42 30.60
N SER A 172 11.01 -2.40 29.78
CA SER A 172 11.89 -3.02 28.79
C SER A 172 12.11 -2.12 27.57
N THR A 173 13.16 -2.42 26.79
CA THR A 173 13.33 -1.79 25.46
C THR A 173 12.13 -2.09 24.54
N ALA A 174 11.53 -3.28 24.67
CA ALA A 174 10.33 -3.64 23.95
C ALA A 174 9.14 -2.72 24.28
N ALA A 175 8.92 -2.43 25.57
CA ALA A 175 7.93 -1.46 26.02
C ALA A 175 8.19 -0.06 25.46
N ALA A 176 9.45 0.40 25.42
CA ALA A 176 9.81 1.68 24.83
C ALA A 176 9.53 1.74 23.31
N ASN A 177 9.82 0.65 22.58
CA ASN A 177 9.56 0.56 21.14
C ASN A 177 8.06 0.54 20.81
N ILE A 178 7.24 -0.14 21.64
CA ILE A 178 5.79 -0.13 21.51
C ILE A 178 5.23 1.30 21.72
N ARG A 179 5.69 2.02 22.76
CA ARG A 179 5.29 3.42 22.98
C ARG A 179 5.69 4.31 21.80
N ALA A 180 6.96 4.21 21.37
CA ALA A 180 7.47 4.99 20.24
C ALA A 180 6.67 4.73 18.94
N PHE A 181 6.18 3.52 18.73
CA PHE A 181 5.28 3.19 17.63
C PHE A 181 3.97 4.00 17.70
N PHE A 182 3.26 3.95 18.83
CA PHE A 182 1.97 4.64 18.96
C PHE A 182 2.13 6.16 18.99
N ASP A 183 3.18 6.68 19.62
CA ASP A 183 3.52 8.10 19.59
C ASP A 183 3.78 8.59 18.17
N GLY A 184 4.53 7.81 17.38
CA GLY A 184 4.76 8.13 15.97
C GLY A 184 3.47 8.07 15.13
N PHE A 185 2.52 7.19 15.45
CA PHE A 185 1.23 7.14 14.78
C PHE A 185 0.39 8.39 15.11
N ALA A 186 0.31 8.76 16.39
CA ALA A 186 -0.39 9.96 16.84
C ALA A 186 0.21 11.25 16.24
N ALA A 187 1.52 11.27 16.02
CA ALA A 187 2.22 12.38 15.37
C ALA A 187 2.13 12.39 13.83
N GLY A 188 1.42 11.43 13.20
CA GLY A 188 1.33 11.34 11.74
C GLY A 188 2.66 10.99 11.05
N ARG A 189 3.58 10.34 11.76
CA ARG A 189 4.93 9.98 11.26
C ARG A 189 4.91 8.79 10.29
N TRP A 190 3.91 7.91 10.39
CA TRP A 190 3.84 6.70 9.61
C TRP A 190 3.20 6.91 8.24
N ILE A 191 3.89 6.46 7.21
CA ILE A 191 3.45 6.45 5.82
C ILE A 191 2.98 5.03 5.46
N GLN A 192 1.77 4.91 4.95
CA GLN A 192 1.19 3.63 4.52
C GLN A 192 1.63 3.30 3.09
N ARG A 193 2.23 2.12 2.92
CA ARG A 193 2.50 1.51 1.61
C ARG A 193 1.66 0.27 1.46
N THR A 194 0.60 0.36 0.66
CA THR A 194 -0.36 -0.73 0.46
C THR A 194 -0.24 -1.32 -0.94
N TYR A 195 -0.09 -2.64 -1.00
CA TYR A 195 0.06 -3.38 -2.25
C TYR A 195 -0.58 -4.76 -2.22
N LEU A 196 -1.05 -5.20 -3.39
CA LEU A 196 -1.60 -6.53 -3.60
C LEU A 196 -0.47 -7.51 -3.90
N THR A 197 -0.54 -8.70 -3.33
CA THR A 197 0.35 -9.82 -3.65
C THR A 197 -0.36 -11.15 -3.46
N THR A 198 0.27 -12.23 -3.93
CA THR A 198 -0.16 -13.58 -3.56
C THR A 198 0.42 -13.99 -2.21
N ALA A 199 -0.30 -14.83 -1.46
CA ALA A 199 0.19 -15.40 -0.20
C ALA A 199 1.52 -16.15 -0.40
N ALA A 200 1.70 -16.86 -1.52
CA ALA A 200 2.95 -17.55 -1.82
C ALA A 200 4.14 -16.60 -1.98
N ARG A 201 3.97 -15.50 -2.73
CA ARG A 201 5.02 -14.47 -2.91
C ARG A 201 5.31 -13.76 -1.58
N TYR A 202 4.26 -13.50 -0.80
CA TYR A 202 4.38 -12.91 0.52
C TYR A 202 5.17 -13.79 1.50
N ARG A 203 4.86 -15.09 1.60
CA ARG A 203 5.62 -16.01 2.48
C ARG A 203 7.10 -16.07 2.10
N ARG A 204 7.41 -16.17 0.80
CA ARG A 204 8.80 -16.10 0.31
C ARG A 204 9.47 -14.80 0.74
N HIS A 205 8.74 -13.70 0.66
CA HIS A 205 9.25 -12.39 1.06
C HIS A 205 9.54 -12.32 2.58
N ILE A 206 8.59 -12.72 3.43
CA ILE A 206 8.79 -12.74 4.89
C ILE A 206 9.94 -13.66 5.27
N SER A 207 10.03 -14.84 4.66
CA SER A 207 11.13 -15.79 4.93
C SER A 207 12.51 -15.18 4.62
N ALA A 208 12.61 -14.40 3.54
CA ALA A 208 13.84 -13.71 3.13
C ALA A 208 14.08 -12.35 3.82
N SER A 209 13.16 -11.88 4.66
CA SER A 209 13.27 -10.57 5.33
C SER A 209 14.27 -10.59 6.49
N GLY A 210 14.59 -9.41 7.04
CA GLY A 210 15.38 -9.26 8.26
C GLY A 210 14.59 -9.50 9.56
N MET A 211 13.32 -9.91 9.49
CA MET A 211 12.49 -10.19 10.67
C MET A 211 13.10 -11.32 11.52
N ASN A 212 12.89 -11.29 12.83
CA ASN A 212 13.35 -12.37 13.72
C ASN A 212 12.63 -13.69 13.40
N GLU A 213 13.28 -14.81 13.70
CA GLU A 213 12.76 -16.13 13.34
C GLU A 213 11.45 -16.52 14.06
N PRO A 214 11.24 -16.18 15.35
CA PRO A 214 9.97 -16.44 16.02
C PRO A 214 8.78 -15.74 15.35
N MET A 215 8.91 -14.46 14.98
CA MET A 215 7.85 -13.70 14.29
C MET A 215 7.64 -14.20 12.86
N LYS A 216 8.72 -14.54 12.14
CA LYS A 216 8.60 -15.17 10.82
C LYS A 216 7.82 -16.47 10.89
N SER A 217 8.16 -17.33 11.83
CA SER A 217 7.50 -18.63 12.04
C SER A 217 6.02 -18.43 12.33
N GLU A 218 5.70 -17.46 13.19
CA GLU A 218 4.33 -17.09 13.55
C GLU A 218 3.52 -16.58 12.35
N ILE A 219 4.11 -15.79 11.46
CA ILE A 219 3.42 -15.28 10.27
C ILE A 219 3.29 -16.36 9.18
N VAL A 220 4.35 -17.13 8.96
CA VAL A 220 4.44 -18.11 7.86
C VAL A 220 3.60 -19.36 8.15
N SER A 221 3.28 -19.67 9.39
CA SER A 221 2.39 -20.78 9.76
C SER A 221 0.91 -20.50 9.48
N ARG A 222 0.51 -19.22 9.40
CA ARG A 222 -0.90 -18.82 9.31
C ARG A 222 -1.50 -19.12 7.94
N ALA A 223 -2.72 -19.63 7.89
CA ALA A 223 -3.46 -19.77 6.65
C ALA A 223 -3.80 -18.39 6.05
N LEU A 224 -3.56 -18.20 4.75
CA LEU A 224 -3.82 -16.95 4.05
C LEU A 224 -4.55 -17.23 2.74
N PRO A 225 -5.53 -16.38 2.35
CA PRO A 225 -6.18 -16.49 1.06
C PRO A 225 -5.17 -16.27 -0.07
N HIS A 226 -5.50 -16.70 -1.28
CA HIS A 226 -4.54 -16.66 -2.38
C HIS A 226 -4.05 -15.24 -2.68
N PHE A 227 -4.94 -14.24 -2.65
CA PHE A 227 -4.63 -12.82 -2.79
C PHE A 227 -4.82 -12.10 -1.46
N ILE A 228 -3.85 -11.27 -1.12
CA ILE A 228 -3.84 -10.46 0.10
C ILE A 228 -3.40 -9.05 -0.21
N TRP A 229 -3.95 -8.10 0.53
CA TRP A 229 -3.38 -6.76 0.66
C TRP A 229 -2.35 -6.78 1.77
N VAL A 230 -1.22 -6.13 1.52
CA VAL A 230 -0.18 -5.91 2.52
C VAL A 230 -0.01 -4.41 2.68
N THR A 231 -0.09 -3.93 3.92
CA THR A 231 0.21 -2.54 4.28
C THR A 231 1.46 -2.51 5.15
N GLU A 232 2.51 -1.91 4.63
CA GLU A 232 3.73 -1.60 5.37
C GLU A 232 3.66 -0.17 5.93
N LEU A 233 4.09 0.02 7.17
CA LEU A 233 4.25 1.34 7.77
C LEU A 233 5.71 1.76 7.70
N ILE A 234 5.96 2.91 7.09
CA ILE A 234 7.29 3.45 6.85
C ILE A 234 7.43 4.76 7.61
N ASP A 235 8.56 5.01 8.25
CA ASP A 235 8.84 6.33 8.83
C ASP A 235 8.94 7.39 7.71
N ARG A 236 8.20 8.49 7.83
CA ARG A 236 8.25 9.64 6.91
C ARG A 236 9.66 10.17 6.69
N SER A 237 10.52 10.11 7.71
CA SER A 237 11.92 10.52 7.67
C SER A 237 12.86 9.49 7.06
N SER A 238 12.36 8.27 6.79
CA SER A 238 13.14 7.17 6.23
C SER A 238 13.68 7.52 4.85
N LYS A 239 15.01 7.68 4.78
CA LYS A 239 15.71 7.91 3.53
C LYS A 239 15.93 6.59 2.82
N GLN A 240 15.70 6.59 1.51
CA GLN A 240 16.18 5.51 0.67
C GLN A 240 17.70 5.67 0.52
N GLU A 241 18.49 4.87 1.25
CA GLU A 241 19.96 4.97 1.20
C GLU A 241 20.52 4.70 -0.21
N ARG A 242 19.81 3.90 -1.00
CA ARG A 242 20.13 3.57 -2.39
C ARG A 242 18.88 3.75 -3.24
N ARG A 243 19.03 4.05 -4.53
CA ARG A 243 17.91 4.18 -5.49
C ARG A 243 17.01 2.94 -5.57
N THR A 244 17.53 1.78 -5.18
CA THR A 244 16.82 0.49 -5.11
C THR A 244 16.74 -0.07 -3.68
N GLY A 245 17.19 0.68 -2.67
CA GLY A 245 17.28 0.25 -1.28
C GLY A 245 15.91 0.14 -0.62
N ALA A 246 15.84 -0.69 0.42
CA ALA A 246 14.68 -0.76 1.32
C ALA A 246 14.54 0.53 2.13
N ARG A 247 13.33 0.82 2.57
CA ARG A 247 13.10 1.64 3.76
C ARG A 247 12.79 0.72 4.93
N PRO A 248 13.30 0.99 6.15
CA PRO A 248 12.84 0.32 7.35
C PRO A 248 11.32 0.39 7.49
N VAL A 249 10.71 -0.70 7.95
CA VAL A 249 9.27 -0.84 8.14
C VAL A 249 9.02 -1.02 9.63
N VAL A 250 8.17 -0.17 10.20
CA VAL A 250 7.91 -0.17 11.66
C VAL A 250 6.71 -1.03 12.05
N GLY A 251 5.88 -1.39 11.08
CA GLY A 251 4.72 -2.25 11.28
C GLY A 251 4.22 -2.79 9.95
N HIS A 252 3.53 -3.93 10.01
CA HIS A 252 3.20 -4.70 8.84
C HIS A 252 1.84 -5.40 9.01
N PHE A 253 0.92 -5.19 8.08
CA PHE A 253 -0.46 -5.68 8.17
C PHE A 253 -0.82 -6.50 6.94
N VAL A 254 -1.51 -7.62 7.14
CA VAL A 254 -2.03 -8.49 6.08
C VAL A 254 -3.54 -8.50 6.14
N LEU A 255 -4.16 -8.23 4.99
CA LEU A 255 -5.60 -8.18 4.86
C LEU A 255 -6.09 -9.10 3.74
N ASN A 256 -7.30 -9.62 3.90
CA ASN A 256 -7.95 -10.44 2.91
C ASN A 256 -8.39 -9.58 1.71
N ALA A 257 -7.78 -9.80 0.54
CA ALA A 257 -8.18 -9.08 -0.68
C ALA A 257 -9.48 -9.61 -1.31
N THR A 258 -9.96 -10.77 -0.87
CA THR A 258 -11.11 -11.48 -1.44
C THR A 258 -12.37 -11.38 -0.60
N SER A 259 -12.35 -10.61 0.49
CA SER A 259 -13.54 -10.32 1.30
C SER A 259 -14.37 -9.22 0.63
N SER A 260 -15.69 -9.38 0.65
CA SER A 260 -16.65 -8.42 0.09
C SER A 260 -17.35 -7.57 1.12
N THR A 261 -17.32 -7.93 2.41
CA THR A 261 -18.47 -7.62 3.28
C THR A 261 -18.22 -7.41 4.78
N ASP A 262 -16.99 -7.49 5.30
CA ASP A 262 -16.79 -7.15 6.72
C ASP A 262 -15.42 -6.59 7.05
N TYR A 263 -15.41 -5.28 7.29
CA TYR A 263 -14.27 -4.50 7.74
C TYR A 263 -13.59 -5.09 9.00
N ASN A 264 -14.35 -5.73 9.89
CA ASN A 264 -13.82 -6.34 11.11
C ASN A 264 -13.10 -7.67 10.84
N ASN A 265 -13.40 -8.33 9.72
CA ASN A 265 -12.84 -9.62 9.32
C ASN A 265 -11.77 -9.52 8.22
N ASP A 266 -11.54 -8.33 7.68
CA ASP A 266 -10.57 -8.13 6.60
C ASP A 266 -9.13 -8.23 7.09
N LEU A 267 -8.84 -7.84 8.33
CA LEU A 267 -7.50 -7.94 8.91
C LEU A 267 -7.19 -9.38 9.34
N LEU A 268 -6.13 -9.95 8.79
CA LEU A 268 -5.67 -11.31 9.11
C LEU A 268 -4.50 -11.29 10.10
N ILE A 269 -3.55 -10.39 9.87
CA ILE A 269 -2.32 -10.27 10.66
C ILE A 269 -2.00 -8.79 10.85
N ALA A 270 -1.70 -8.38 12.08
CA ALA A 270 -1.12 -7.09 12.41
C ALA A 270 0.16 -7.29 13.21
N GLN A 271 1.29 -7.02 12.57
CA GLN A 271 2.60 -7.04 13.20
C GLN A 271 2.98 -5.63 13.62
N PHE A 272 3.22 -5.48 14.92
CA PHE A 272 3.76 -4.29 15.56
C PHE A 272 5.17 -4.59 16.09
N PRO A 273 5.94 -3.58 16.53
CA PRO A 273 7.15 -3.85 17.28
C PRO A 273 6.83 -4.73 18.48
N HIS A 274 7.49 -5.88 18.58
CA HIS A 274 7.39 -6.81 19.71
C HIS A 274 6.07 -7.54 19.93
N PHE A 275 5.06 -7.38 19.08
CA PHE A 275 3.87 -8.23 19.16
C PHE A 275 3.18 -8.39 17.81
N ILE A 276 2.48 -9.50 17.67
CA ILE A 276 1.64 -9.83 16.52
C ILE A 276 0.24 -10.09 17.04
N VAL A 277 -0.74 -9.45 16.42
CA VAL A 277 -2.14 -9.80 16.55
C VAL A 277 -2.55 -10.57 15.30
N HIS A 278 -3.21 -11.70 15.47
CA HIS A 278 -3.82 -12.43 14.37
C HIS A 278 -5.30 -12.62 14.62
N ARG A 279 -6.05 -12.67 13.51
CA ARG A 279 -7.47 -13.00 13.50
C ARG A 279 -7.67 -14.21 12.62
N ASP A 280 -8.19 -15.28 13.20
CA ASP A 280 -8.59 -16.45 12.43
C ASP A 280 -9.97 -16.19 11.81
N VAL A 281 -10.01 -16.21 10.48
CA VAL A 281 -11.26 -16.14 9.71
C VAL A 281 -11.88 -17.53 9.72
N ASN A 282 -13.08 -17.64 10.28
CA ASN A 282 -13.78 -18.91 10.59
C ASN A 282 -13.06 -19.74 11.68
N PRO A 283 -12.96 -19.24 12.92
CA PRO A 283 -12.42 -20.06 13.99
C PRO A 283 -13.32 -21.26 14.23
N ILE A 284 -12.73 -22.42 14.46
CA ILE A 284 -13.46 -23.64 14.80
C ILE A 284 -13.53 -23.71 16.33
N ALA A 285 -14.73 -23.70 16.90
CA ALA A 285 -14.96 -23.91 18.32
C ALA A 285 -14.57 -25.34 18.72
N ASP A 286 -14.37 -25.58 20.03
CA ASP A 286 -13.99 -26.90 20.57
C ASP A 286 -14.99 -28.01 20.20
N ASN A 287 -16.23 -27.64 19.86
CA ASN A 287 -17.29 -28.55 19.41
C ASN A 287 -17.30 -28.80 17.88
N GLY A 288 -16.39 -28.19 17.12
CA GLY A 288 -16.28 -28.33 15.68
C GLY A 288 -17.09 -27.31 14.86
N ASP A 289 -17.85 -26.41 15.51
CA ASP A 289 -18.64 -25.40 14.80
C ASP A 289 -17.77 -24.21 14.38
N VAL A 290 -18.10 -23.61 13.23
CA VAL A 290 -17.49 -22.34 12.80
C VAL A 290 -18.10 -21.20 13.62
N LEU A 291 -17.26 -20.42 14.29
CA LEU A 291 -17.67 -19.24 15.04
C LEU A 291 -17.90 -18.04 14.09
N ASP A 292 -18.99 -17.32 14.34
CA ASP A 292 -19.34 -16.08 13.59
C ASP A 292 -18.49 -14.87 14.00
N VAL A 293 -17.71 -14.98 15.09
CA VAL A 293 -16.84 -13.90 15.59
C VAL A 293 -15.38 -14.33 15.40
N PRO A 294 -14.53 -13.49 14.76
CA PRO A 294 -13.12 -13.81 14.59
C PRO A 294 -12.45 -13.98 15.97
N ALA A 295 -11.70 -15.06 16.12
CA ALA A 295 -10.86 -15.27 17.29
C ALA A 295 -9.60 -14.41 17.11
N GLU A 296 -9.46 -13.41 17.97
CA GLU A 296 -8.26 -12.57 18.03
C GLU A 296 -7.31 -13.14 19.07
N SER A 297 -6.04 -13.29 18.71
CA SER A 297 -5.02 -13.60 19.69
C SER A 297 -3.74 -12.81 19.46
N MET A 298 -3.04 -12.56 20.56
CA MET A 298 -1.84 -11.72 20.59
C MET A 298 -0.66 -12.54 21.08
N VAL A 299 0.43 -12.50 20.33
CA VAL A 299 1.72 -13.11 20.69
C VAL A 299 2.74 -12.00 20.87
N SER A 300 3.39 -11.94 22.03
CA SER A 300 4.43 -10.97 22.34
C SER A 300 5.83 -11.57 22.25
N PHE A 301 6.82 -10.73 21.95
CA PHE A 301 8.21 -11.10 21.71
C PHE A 301 9.15 -10.15 22.46
N ASP A 302 9.91 -10.68 23.42
CA ASP A 302 10.82 -9.89 24.27
C ASP A 302 12.20 -9.63 23.63
N THR A 303 12.38 -9.98 22.35
CA THR A 303 13.67 -9.79 21.66
C THR A 303 13.74 -8.42 20.98
N ASN A 304 14.75 -7.62 21.33
CA ASN A 304 15.11 -6.38 20.63
C ASN A 304 15.57 -6.69 19.22
N ASN A 305 14.73 -6.44 18.21
CA ASN A 305 15.18 -6.44 16.82
C ASN A 305 14.36 -5.45 16.00
N GLU A 306 15.07 -4.59 15.27
CA GLU A 306 14.48 -3.73 14.26
C GLU A 306 13.93 -4.60 13.12
N TYR A 307 12.64 -4.46 12.79
CA TYR A 307 12.13 -5.05 11.55
C TYR A 307 12.68 -4.26 10.37
N LEU A 308 13.75 -4.75 9.76
CA LEU A 308 14.19 -4.27 8.47
C LEU A 308 13.22 -4.84 7.42
N GLY A 309 12.31 -3.99 6.97
CA GLY A 309 11.39 -4.27 5.88
C GLY A 309 12.12 -4.64 4.59
N ARG A 310 11.35 -4.84 3.51
CA ARG A 310 11.83 -5.42 2.26
C ARG A 310 13.11 -4.78 1.70
N THR A 311 14.25 -5.46 1.87
CA THR A 311 15.35 -5.39 0.89
C THR A 311 14.82 -5.97 -0.42
N ARG A 312 14.58 -5.09 -1.39
CA ARG A 312 14.42 -5.53 -2.79
C ARG A 312 15.77 -6.13 -3.19
N THR A 313 15.92 -7.44 -3.01
CA THR A 313 16.96 -8.18 -3.72
C THR A 313 16.73 -7.90 -5.19
N VAL A 314 17.72 -7.25 -5.81
CA VAL A 314 17.78 -7.08 -7.26
C VAL A 314 17.85 -8.52 -7.79
N ALA A 315 16.77 -8.97 -8.43
CA ALA A 315 16.80 -10.18 -9.22
C ALA A 315 17.66 -9.94 -10.46
#